data_AF-V6JNK9-F1
#
_entry.id   AF-V6JNK9-F1
#
_cell.length_a   1.000
_cell.length_b   1.000
_cell.length_c   1.000
_cell.angle_alpha   90.00
_cell.angle_beta   90.00
_cell.angle_gamma   90.00
#
_symmetry.space_group_name_H-M   'P 1'
#
loop_
_entity.id
_entity.type
_entity.pdbx_description
1 polymer ?
#
loop_
_entity_poly.entity_id
_entity_poly.type
_entity_poly.pdbx_seq_one_letter_code
_entity_poly.pdbx_strand_id
1 'polypeptide(L)'
;MLGFLLRLLPFWVREPLAIAIGSVLGVRIMYLAVRDHDRVAAGLGVVFLVFTAIHVYVVVRALRARRNPSAVASADRPTVDEAAQFQAAAGPRPGPDTPEKEPNAWGQAFAAVAVIGALAAALWVAPHVLPSDDSAARPASCSGREHEELPKAYTKAPRAVTGDELCDALNRSDLARLLGTPGETATAASGTSNTAPLTDGKVAQPEAEVSFDTYTVDLSATYNELSIAQYVKLMRTGGERDVATRTVLGRPAVFSSDHTMKFKIDLGGGGSSGGPVEQGPLARTLSVALGTDDRGGYYEFTVWSRSGALPDDSALISIAEKVLPTIPERHS
;
A
#
# COMPACT_ATOMS: atom_id res chain seq x y z
N MET A 1 5.03 14.98 -13.39
CA MET A 1 4.21 15.81 -14.29
C MET A 1 3.36 16.91 -13.61
N LEU A 2 3.31 17.00 -12.28
CA LEU A 2 2.56 18.05 -11.56
C LEU A 2 3.19 19.46 -11.62
N GLY A 3 4.53 19.54 -11.68
CA GLY A 3 5.24 20.83 -11.66
C GLY A 3 5.02 21.70 -12.91
N PHE A 4 4.66 21.09 -14.05
CA PHE A 4 4.39 21.81 -15.29
C PHE A 4 2.95 22.37 -15.34
N LEU A 5 1.99 21.63 -14.77
CA LEU A 5 0.59 22.06 -14.60
C LEU A 5 0.46 23.26 -13.64
N LEU A 6 1.26 23.29 -12.57
CA LEU A 6 1.32 24.44 -11.66
C LEU A 6 1.89 25.71 -12.31
N ARG A 7 2.62 25.60 -13.42
CA ARG A 7 3.23 26.75 -14.11
C ARG A 7 2.32 27.42 -15.14
N LEU A 8 1.28 26.73 -15.60
CA LEU A 8 0.26 27.26 -16.53
C LEU A 8 -0.89 27.98 -15.82
N LEU A 9 -1.05 27.81 -14.51
CA LEU A 9 -2.14 28.45 -13.77
C LEU A 9 -1.83 29.93 -13.53
N PRO A 10 -2.80 30.84 -13.78
CA PRO A 10 -2.64 32.25 -13.50
C PRO A 10 -2.25 32.45 -12.03
N PHE A 11 -1.37 33.43 -11.78
CA PHE A 11 -0.81 33.77 -10.46
C PHE A 11 -1.85 33.73 -9.31
N TRP A 12 -3.08 34.19 -9.59
CA TRP A 12 -4.21 34.25 -8.68
C TRP A 12 -4.75 32.90 -8.21
N VAL A 13 -4.44 31.79 -8.88
CA VAL A 13 -4.83 30.42 -8.49
C VAL A 13 -3.64 29.66 -7.94
N ARG A 14 -2.44 29.89 -8.47
CA ARG A 14 -1.22 29.16 -8.10
C ARG A 14 -0.78 29.44 -6.67
N GLU A 15 -0.77 30.70 -6.25
CA GLU A 15 -0.30 31.09 -4.92
C GLU A 15 -1.24 30.71 -3.78
N PRO A 16 -2.57 30.90 -3.84
CA PRO A 16 -3.45 30.44 -2.77
C PRO A 16 -3.48 28.91 -2.65
N LEU A 17 -3.33 28.18 -3.77
CA LEU A 17 -3.21 26.72 -3.74
C LEU A 17 -1.91 26.27 -3.05
N ALA A 18 -0.78 26.93 -3.34
CA ALA A 18 0.49 26.66 -2.66
C ALA A 18 0.44 26.98 -1.16
N ILE A 19 -0.27 28.05 -0.78
CA ILE A 19 -0.50 28.42 0.63
C ILE A 19 -1.39 27.38 1.33
N ALA A 20 -2.48 26.95 0.69
CA ALA A 20 -3.37 25.93 1.26
C ALA A 20 -2.65 24.59 1.44
N ILE A 21 -1.93 24.13 0.41
CA ILE A 21 -1.16 22.88 0.47
C ILE A 21 -0.03 22.99 1.49
N GLY A 22 0.74 24.08 1.48
CA GLY A 22 1.85 24.31 2.41
C GLY A 22 1.40 24.44 3.87
N SER A 23 0.24 25.07 4.12
CA SER A 23 -0.33 25.21 5.45
C SER A 23 -0.86 23.89 5.99
N VAL A 24 -1.60 23.12 5.18
CA VAL A 24 -2.15 21.82 5.62
C VAL A 24 -1.02 20.81 5.84
N LEU A 25 -0.04 20.77 4.95
CA LEU A 25 1.11 19.87 5.07
C LEU A 25 2.01 20.29 6.25
N GLY A 26 2.29 21.58 6.41
CA GLY A 26 3.12 22.12 7.49
C GLY A 26 2.52 21.92 8.88
N VAL A 27 1.21 22.17 9.04
CA VAL A 27 0.50 21.94 10.32
C VAL A 27 0.48 20.45 10.66
N ARG A 28 0.26 19.57 9.67
CA ARG A 28 0.24 18.12 9.90
C ARG A 28 1.62 17.57 10.26
N ILE A 29 2.69 18.04 9.62
CA ILE A 29 4.06 17.65 9.95
C ILE A 29 4.42 18.16 11.35
N MET A 30 4.03 19.39 11.72
CA MET A 30 4.29 19.94 13.05
C MET A 30 3.51 19.18 14.14
N TYR A 31 2.26 18.79 13.87
CA TYR A 31 1.44 17.99 14.78
C TYR A 31 2.06 16.60 15.04
N LEU A 32 2.57 15.95 14.00
CA LEU A 32 3.28 14.67 14.12
C LEU A 32 4.62 14.83 14.88
N ALA A 33 5.36 15.91 14.62
CA ALA A 33 6.62 16.20 15.32
C ALA A 33 6.44 16.43 16.83
N VAL A 34 5.33 17.05 17.24
CA VAL A 34 4.99 17.26 18.66
C VAL A 34 4.55 15.97 19.34
N ARG A 35 3.89 15.07 18.59
CA ARG A 35 3.41 13.78 19.11
C ARG A 35 4.54 12.75 19.27
N ASP A 36 5.49 12.73 18.33
CA ASP A 36 6.52 11.69 18.25
C ASP A 36 7.92 12.14 18.73
N HIS A 37 8.03 13.37 19.27
CA HIS A 37 9.30 13.99 19.70
C HIS A 37 10.42 14.00 18.65
N ASP A 38 10.07 13.89 17.37
CA ASP A 38 11.03 13.85 16.27
C ASP A 38 11.43 15.28 15.83
N ARG A 39 12.69 15.60 16.07
CA ARG A 39 13.30 16.91 15.78
C ARG A 39 13.46 17.16 14.28
N VAL A 40 13.52 16.12 13.46
CA VAL A 40 13.67 16.24 11.99
C VAL A 40 12.35 16.67 11.36
N ALA A 41 11.24 16.09 11.80
CA ALA A 41 9.89 16.49 11.39
C ALA A 41 9.57 17.94 11.82
N ALA A 42 9.99 18.34 13.04
CA ALA A 42 9.83 19.72 13.51
C ALA A 42 10.58 20.72 12.60
N GLY A 43 11.81 20.38 12.19
CA GLY A 43 12.60 21.20 11.26
C GLY A 43 11.91 21.38 9.90
N LEU A 44 11.37 20.30 9.33
CA LEU A 44 10.64 20.36 8.05
C LEU A 44 9.33 21.17 8.16
N GLY A 45 8.60 21.04 9.28
CA GLY A 45 7.39 21.82 9.54
C GLY A 45 7.66 23.33 9.59
N VAL A 46 8.75 23.75 10.23
CA VAL A 46 9.18 25.16 10.28
C VAL A 46 9.52 25.68 8.89
N VAL A 47 10.24 24.92 8.08
CA VAL A 47 10.59 25.32 6.70
C VAL A 47 9.34 25.58 5.85
N PHE A 48 8.34 24.70 5.93
CA PHE A 48 7.08 24.89 5.21
C PHE A 48 6.29 26.11 5.69
N LEU A 49 6.27 26.41 6.99
CA LEU A 49 5.61 27.60 7.51
C LEU A 49 6.33 28.89 7.13
N VAL A 50 7.66 28.90 7.15
CA VAL A 50 8.47 30.05 6.70
C VAL A 50 8.25 30.29 5.20
N PHE A 51 8.25 29.24 4.40
CA PHE A 51 7.98 29.35 2.96
C PHE A 51 6.56 29.90 2.70
N THR A 52 5.57 29.43 3.46
CA THR A 52 4.19 29.93 3.41
C THR A 52 4.11 31.40 3.81
N ALA A 53 4.81 31.82 4.87
CA ALA A 53 4.87 33.22 5.31
C ALA A 53 5.53 34.14 4.26
N ILE A 54 6.57 33.66 3.57
CA ILE A 54 7.21 34.39 2.46
C ILE A 54 6.22 34.58 1.30
N HIS A 55 5.47 33.53 0.94
CA HIS A 55 4.45 33.63 -0.12
C HIS A 55 3.32 34.60 0.25
N VAL A 56 2.83 34.55 1.49
CA VAL A 56 1.84 35.53 1.99
C VAL A 56 2.40 36.95 1.95
N TYR A 57 3.67 37.15 2.33
CA TYR A 57 4.31 38.46 2.29
C TYR A 57 4.43 39.01 0.87
N VAL A 58 4.77 38.17 -0.11
CA VAL A 58 4.85 38.56 -1.53
C VAL A 58 3.48 38.98 -2.07
N VAL A 59 2.42 38.22 -1.74
CA VAL A 59 1.04 38.56 -2.09
C VAL A 59 0.62 39.90 -1.48
N VAL A 60 0.88 40.11 -0.19
CA VAL A 60 0.54 41.34 0.51
C VAL A 60 1.33 42.53 -0.05
N ARG A 61 2.61 42.34 -0.41
CA ARG A 61 3.43 43.38 -1.05
C ARG A 61 2.92 43.74 -2.44
N ALA A 62 2.51 42.75 -3.24
CA ALA A 62 1.92 42.97 -4.56
C ALA A 62 0.55 43.68 -4.48
N LEU A 63 -0.28 43.32 -3.50
CA LEU A 63 -1.56 43.99 -3.24
C LEU A 63 -1.36 45.42 -2.71
N ARG A 64 -0.34 45.65 -1.88
CA ARG A 64 -0.01 46.98 -1.36
C ARG A 64 0.57 47.89 -2.44
N ALA A 65 1.35 47.36 -3.38
CA ALA A 65 1.82 48.09 -4.57
C ALA A 65 0.67 48.52 -5.50
N ARG A 66 -0.42 47.74 -5.57
CA ARG A 66 -1.63 48.13 -6.31
C ARG A 66 -2.51 49.14 -5.58
N ARG A 67 -2.40 49.25 -4.24
CA ARG A 67 -3.21 50.16 -3.41
C ARG A 67 -2.62 51.57 -3.26
N ASN A 68 -1.33 51.77 -3.53
CA ASN A 68 -0.68 53.10 -3.49
C ASN A 68 -0.05 53.49 -4.84
N PRO A 69 -0.83 53.90 -5.85
CA PRO A 69 -0.30 54.54 -7.04
C PRO A 69 -0.18 56.05 -6.81
N SER A 70 0.69 56.49 -5.90
CA SER A 70 1.05 57.92 -5.75
C SER A 70 2.26 58.04 -4.85
N ALA A 71 3.45 58.13 -5.46
CA ALA A 71 4.60 58.92 -5.00
C ALA A 71 5.90 58.62 -5.78
N VAL A 72 5.86 58.33 -7.09
CA VAL A 72 7.01 58.63 -7.98
C VAL A 72 6.48 58.81 -9.40
N ALA A 73 6.36 60.06 -9.85
CA ALA A 73 6.55 60.52 -11.24
C ALA A 73 5.92 61.92 -11.44
N SER A 74 6.39 62.90 -10.66
CA SER A 74 6.50 64.25 -11.18
C SER A 74 7.92 64.39 -11.71
N ALA A 75 8.10 64.21 -13.02
CA ALA A 75 9.24 64.74 -13.77
C ALA A 75 8.95 64.61 -15.28
N ASP A 76 8.92 65.77 -15.92
CA ASP A 76 9.12 66.06 -17.35
C ASP A 76 8.14 65.56 -18.44
N ARG A 77 7.43 66.57 -18.97
CA ARG A 77 7.14 66.74 -20.40
C ARG A 77 8.43 67.10 -21.16
N PRO A 78 8.57 66.76 -22.45
CA PRO A 78 8.14 67.67 -23.53
C PRO A 78 7.51 66.93 -24.75
N THR A 79 6.31 67.34 -25.21
CA THR A 79 5.98 68.09 -26.45
C THR A 79 6.05 67.35 -27.81
N VAL A 80 4.87 67.29 -28.47
CA VAL A 80 4.58 67.78 -29.84
C VAL A 80 4.60 66.80 -31.04
N ASP A 81 3.40 66.74 -31.66
CA ASP A 81 2.99 66.64 -33.07
C ASP A 81 3.00 65.35 -33.93
N GLU A 82 1.78 65.05 -34.41
CA GLU A 82 1.37 64.99 -35.82
C GLU A 82 1.73 63.76 -36.67
N ALA A 83 0.69 63.00 -37.05
CA ALA A 83 0.26 62.88 -38.45
C ALA A 83 -1.06 62.10 -38.56
N ALA A 84 -1.95 62.67 -39.37
CA ALA A 84 -3.29 62.21 -39.70
C ALA A 84 -3.31 60.98 -40.61
N GLN A 85 -4.44 60.26 -40.61
CA GLN A 85 -5.12 59.94 -41.88
C GLN A 85 -6.61 59.67 -41.68
N PHE A 86 -7.39 60.55 -42.30
CA PHE A 86 -8.82 60.43 -42.60
C PHE A 86 -9.01 59.45 -43.77
N GLN A 87 -10.04 58.59 -43.70
CA GLN A 87 -10.87 58.28 -44.87
C GLN A 87 -12.31 57.90 -44.45
N ALA A 88 -13.24 58.70 -44.98
CA ALA A 88 -14.69 58.56 -45.02
C ALA A 88 -15.12 57.34 -45.90
N ALA A 89 -16.33 56.78 -45.93
CA ALA A 89 -17.62 56.89 -45.24
C ALA A 89 -18.51 55.73 -45.74
N ALA A 90 -19.44 55.21 -44.92
CA ALA A 90 -20.80 54.76 -45.30
C ALA A 90 -21.49 54.09 -44.08
N GLY A 91 -22.68 54.55 -43.68
CA GLY A 91 -23.57 53.86 -42.72
C GLY A 91 -24.36 52.69 -43.37
N PRO A 92 -25.22 51.92 -42.65
CA PRO A 92 -26.15 52.38 -41.60
C PRO A 92 -26.21 51.53 -40.30
N ARG A 93 -27.00 52.02 -39.33
CA ARG A 93 -27.15 51.65 -37.90
C ARG A 93 -27.93 50.31 -37.63
N PRO A 94 -28.35 50.00 -36.38
CA PRO A 94 -27.76 49.05 -35.44
C PRO A 94 -28.64 47.80 -35.19
N GLY A 95 -28.04 46.62 -35.04
CA GLY A 95 -28.73 45.47 -34.46
C GLY A 95 -28.60 45.49 -32.93
N PRO A 96 -29.64 45.11 -32.15
CA PRO A 96 -29.50 44.98 -30.71
C PRO A 96 -28.72 43.68 -30.44
N ASP A 97 -27.42 43.82 -30.18
CA ASP A 97 -26.68 42.78 -29.48
C ASP A 97 -27.32 42.67 -28.10
N THR A 98 -28.07 41.59 -27.91
CA THR A 98 -28.45 41.12 -26.59
C THR A 98 -27.15 40.90 -25.82
N PRO A 99 -26.98 41.46 -24.61
CA PRO A 99 -25.84 41.09 -23.80
C PRO A 99 -26.07 39.64 -23.38
N GLU A 100 -25.37 38.70 -24.02
CA GLU A 100 -25.18 37.38 -23.44
C GLU A 100 -24.63 37.60 -22.03
N LYS A 101 -25.43 37.18 -21.06
CA LYS A 101 -25.09 37.24 -19.65
C LYS A 101 -23.96 36.24 -19.45
N GLU A 102 -22.72 36.72 -19.52
CA GLU A 102 -21.56 35.92 -19.17
C GLU A 102 -21.81 35.26 -17.82
N PRO A 103 -21.61 33.93 -17.70
CA PRO A 103 -21.74 33.25 -16.42
C PRO A 103 -20.75 33.88 -15.45
N ASN A 104 -21.31 34.56 -14.45
CA ASN A 104 -20.62 35.41 -13.51
C ASN A 104 -19.52 34.60 -12.82
N ALA A 105 -18.27 34.80 -13.25
CA ALA A 105 -17.07 34.13 -12.76
C ALA A 105 -16.94 34.17 -11.22
N TRP A 106 -17.53 35.20 -10.60
CA TRP A 106 -17.63 35.32 -9.14
C TRP A 106 -18.52 34.25 -8.50
N GLY A 107 -19.64 33.87 -9.11
CA GLY A 107 -20.52 32.81 -8.60
C GLY A 107 -19.87 31.42 -8.63
N GLN A 108 -19.07 31.17 -9.67
CA GLN A 108 -18.34 29.90 -9.82
C GLN A 108 -17.18 29.78 -8.82
N ALA A 109 -16.52 30.89 -8.49
CA ALA A 109 -15.50 30.93 -7.44
C ALA A 109 -16.10 30.65 -6.04
N PHE A 110 -17.26 31.21 -5.71
CA PHE A 110 -17.92 30.94 -4.43
C PHE A 110 -18.41 29.49 -4.32
N ALA A 111 -18.92 28.90 -5.41
CA ALA A 111 -19.31 27.50 -5.42
C ALA A 111 -18.12 26.57 -5.18
N ALA A 112 -16.97 26.83 -5.81
CA ALA A 112 -15.75 26.06 -5.59
C ALA A 112 -15.24 26.16 -4.15
N VAL A 113 -15.24 27.37 -3.57
CA VAL A 113 -14.84 27.60 -2.17
C VAL A 113 -15.81 26.91 -1.19
N ALA A 114 -17.11 26.93 -1.47
CA ALA A 114 -18.10 26.25 -0.64
C ALA A 114 -17.92 24.72 -0.65
N VAL A 115 -17.66 24.13 -1.82
CA VAL A 115 -17.39 22.68 -1.95
C VAL A 115 -16.09 22.29 -1.22
N ILE A 116 -15.02 23.08 -1.38
CA ILE A 116 -13.76 22.84 -0.66
C ILE A 116 -13.95 23.00 0.85
N GLY A 117 -14.70 24.01 1.29
CA GLY A 117 -15.05 24.21 2.69
C GLY A 117 -15.85 23.05 3.26
N ALA A 118 -16.82 22.51 2.51
CA ALA A 118 -17.61 21.35 2.91
C ALA A 118 -16.77 20.07 2.98
N LEU A 119 -15.87 19.85 2.01
CA LEU A 119 -14.94 18.71 2.04
C LEU A 119 -13.93 18.82 3.19
N ALA A 120 -13.40 20.02 3.45
CA ALA A 120 -12.50 20.26 4.58
C ALA A 120 -13.22 20.07 5.93
N ALA A 121 -14.45 20.54 6.06
CA ALA A 121 -15.27 20.31 7.25
C ALA A 121 -15.60 18.82 7.42
N ALA A 122 -15.96 18.11 6.35
CA ALA A 122 -16.20 16.67 6.40
C ALA A 122 -14.93 15.90 6.82
N LEU A 123 -13.77 16.26 6.27
CA LEU A 123 -12.48 15.65 6.64
C LEU A 123 -12.02 16.00 8.07
N TRP A 124 -12.43 17.14 8.61
CA TRP A 124 -12.09 17.54 9.99
C TRP A 124 -13.07 16.93 11.02
N VAL A 125 -14.35 16.81 10.66
CA VAL A 125 -15.37 16.21 11.52
C VAL A 125 -15.23 14.69 11.53
N ALA A 126 -14.86 14.06 10.41
CA ALA A 126 -14.72 12.60 10.31
C ALA A 126 -13.91 11.95 11.45
N PRO A 127 -12.71 12.42 11.84
CA PRO A 127 -11.97 11.85 12.98
C PRO A 127 -12.65 12.00 14.35
N HIS A 128 -13.57 12.96 14.52
CA HIS A 128 -14.24 13.23 15.80
C HIS A 128 -15.59 12.53 15.93
N VAL A 129 -16.22 12.15 14.81
CA VAL A 129 -17.52 11.43 14.80
C VAL A 129 -17.39 9.98 14.39
N LEU A 130 -16.29 9.58 13.76
CA LEU A 130 -15.93 8.18 13.63
C LEU A 130 -15.49 7.72 15.03
N PRO A 131 -16.09 6.64 15.56
CA PRO A 131 -15.65 6.07 16.81
C PRO A 131 -14.15 5.82 16.70
N SER A 132 -13.39 6.41 17.63
CA SER A 132 -12.03 5.99 17.85
C SER A 132 -12.12 4.55 18.31
N ASP A 133 -11.77 3.60 17.45
CA ASP A 133 -11.57 2.23 17.87
C ASP A 133 -10.45 2.28 18.90
N ASP A 134 -10.82 2.17 20.18
CA ASP A 134 -9.92 1.83 21.28
C ASP A 134 -9.32 0.46 20.99
N SER A 135 -8.35 0.45 20.08
CA SER A 135 -7.66 -0.72 19.58
C SER A 135 -6.48 -0.98 20.51
N ALA A 136 -6.77 -1.54 21.70
CA ALA A 136 -5.88 -2.60 22.12
C ALA A 136 -5.82 -3.58 20.94
N ALA A 137 -4.64 -3.72 20.31
CA ALA A 137 -4.46 -4.46 19.06
C ALA A 137 -5.23 -5.78 19.13
N ARG A 138 -6.37 -5.86 18.44
CA ARG A 138 -7.12 -7.11 18.36
C ARG A 138 -6.24 -8.09 17.62
N PRO A 139 -6.11 -9.34 18.10
CA PRO A 139 -5.39 -10.37 17.37
C PRO A 139 -5.91 -10.42 15.93
N ALA A 140 -5.01 -10.47 14.95
CA ALA A 140 -5.41 -10.69 13.58
C ALA A 140 -6.28 -11.95 13.51
N SER A 141 -7.49 -11.83 12.98
CA SER A 141 -8.40 -12.95 12.80
C SER A 141 -8.37 -13.38 11.35
N CYS A 142 -8.37 -14.69 11.10
CA CYS A 142 -8.66 -15.22 9.79
C CYS A 142 -10.03 -14.70 9.36
N SER A 143 -10.11 -14.02 8.23
CA SER A 143 -11.37 -13.49 7.71
C SER A 143 -12.33 -14.66 7.50
N GLY A 144 -13.40 -14.70 8.29
CA GLY A 144 -14.31 -15.84 8.31
C GLY A 144 -15.28 -15.82 7.14
N ARG A 145 -15.29 -16.92 6.37
CA ARG A 145 -16.48 -17.52 5.72
C ARG A 145 -17.44 -16.59 4.96
N GLU A 146 -17.00 -15.50 4.35
CA GLU A 146 -17.66 -15.12 3.11
C GLU A 146 -17.45 -16.31 2.19
N HIS A 147 -18.52 -17.04 1.89
CA HIS A 147 -18.48 -18.27 1.09
C HIS A 147 -18.08 -17.90 -0.33
N GLU A 148 -16.79 -17.63 -0.53
CA GLU A 148 -16.21 -17.57 -1.85
C GLU A 148 -16.33 -18.98 -2.43
N GLU A 149 -16.99 -19.05 -3.58
CA GLU A 149 -17.30 -20.34 -4.20
C GLU A 149 -15.98 -21.07 -4.48
N LEU A 150 -15.79 -22.24 -3.88
CA LEU A 150 -14.55 -22.99 -4.02
C LEU A 150 -14.27 -23.27 -5.51
N PRO A 151 -13.03 -23.08 -5.97
CA PRO A 151 -12.67 -23.42 -7.34
C PRO A 151 -13.01 -24.88 -7.68
N LYS A 152 -13.37 -25.14 -8.95
CA LYS A 152 -13.69 -26.50 -9.43
C LYS A 152 -12.59 -27.55 -9.18
N ALA A 153 -11.36 -27.14 -8.91
CA ALA A 153 -10.30 -28.07 -8.51
C ALA A 153 -10.64 -28.82 -7.21
N TYR A 154 -11.33 -28.17 -6.27
CA TYR A 154 -11.72 -28.75 -4.99
C TYR A 154 -12.83 -29.80 -5.12
N THR A 155 -13.60 -29.79 -6.22
CA THR A 155 -14.58 -30.87 -6.47
C THR A 155 -13.90 -32.17 -6.90
N LYS A 156 -12.74 -32.08 -7.57
CA LYS A 156 -11.93 -33.24 -7.95
C LYS A 156 -11.05 -33.75 -6.79
N ALA A 157 -10.77 -32.90 -5.82
CA ALA A 157 -10.01 -33.22 -4.62
C ALA A 157 -10.84 -32.94 -3.35
N PRO A 158 -11.91 -33.73 -3.08
CA PRO A 158 -12.82 -33.47 -1.95
C PRO A 158 -12.14 -33.56 -0.57
N ARG A 159 -10.92 -34.13 -0.53
CA ARG A 159 -10.07 -34.23 0.66
C ARG A 159 -9.17 -33.02 0.88
N ALA A 160 -9.08 -32.09 -0.08
CA ALA A 160 -8.26 -30.91 0.05
C ALA A 160 -8.83 -29.97 1.11
N VAL A 161 -7.97 -29.53 2.03
CA VAL A 161 -8.32 -28.49 3.02
C VAL A 161 -8.44 -27.13 2.34
N THR A 162 -9.17 -26.21 2.96
CA THR A 162 -9.31 -24.83 2.47
C THR A 162 -8.25 -23.91 3.10
N GLY A 163 -8.05 -22.73 2.50
CA GLY A 163 -7.19 -21.70 3.08
C GLY A 163 -7.64 -21.24 4.48
N ASP A 164 -8.95 -21.13 4.69
CA ASP A 164 -9.52 -20.79 6.01
C ASP A 164 -9.18 -21.85 7.06
N GLU A 165 -9.29 -23.13 6.71
CA GLU A 165 -8.92 -24.24 7.60
C GLU A 165 -7.43 -24.22 7.94
N LEU A 166 -6.57 -23.88 6.99
CA LEU A 166 -5.13 -23.69 7.23
C LEU A 166 -4.85 -22.46 8.11
N CYS A 167 -5.55 -21.35 7.87
CA CYS A 167 -5.38 -20.13 8.64
C CYS A 167 -5.80 -20.33 10.09
N ASP A 168 -6.95 -20.97 10.33
CA ASP A 168 -7.43 -21.29 11.68
C ASP A 168 -6.45 -22.23 12.41
N ALA A 169 -5.84 -23.18 11.70
CA ALA A 169 -4.84 -24.07 12.26
C ALA A 169 -3.50 -23.36 12.57
N LEU A 170 -3.09 -22.42 11.72
CA LEU A 170 -1.82 -21.70 11.86
C LEU A 170 -1.89 -20.54 12.87
N ASN A 171 -2.97 -19.75 12.85
CA ASN A 171 -3.17 -18.52 13.63
C ASN A 171 -3.46 -18.79 15.11
N ARG A 172 -2.48 -19.41 15.78
CA ARG A 172 -2.55 -19.81 17.18
C ARG A 172 -1.95 -18.73 18.09
N SER A 173 -2.50 -18.63 19.31
CA SER A 173 -2.01 -17.69 20.32
C SER A 173 -0.59 -17.99 20.83
N ASP A 174 -0.09 -19.21 20.66
CA ASP A 174 1.28 -19.61 21.03
C ASP A 174 2.28 -19.49 19.88
N LEU A 175 1.87 -19.12 18.66
CA LEU A 175 2.74 -19.10 17.48
C LEU A 175 3.94 -18.16 17.66
N ALA A 176 3.73 -16.94 18.18
CA ALA A 176 4.80 -15.99 18.47
C ALA A 176 5.85 -16.56 19.44
N ARG A 177 5.39 -17.33 20.45
CA ARG A 177 6.30 -18.01 21.38
C ARG A 177 7.11 -19.11 20.70
N LEU A 178 6.49 -19.87 19.79
CA LEU A 178 7.18 -20.91 19.01
C LEU A 178 8.25 -20.32 18.09
N LEU A 179 8.02 -19.11 17.56
CA LEU A 179 8.98 -18.36 16.74
C LEU A 179 10.10 -17.70 17.56
N GLY A 180 10.07 -17.79 18.89
CA GLY A 180 11.04 -17.14 19.76
C GLY A 180 10.76 -15.64 20.02
N THR A 181 9.56 -15.16 19.67
CA THR A 181 9.10 -13.78 19.85
C THR A 181 7.87 -13.68 20.76
N PRO A 182 7.91 -14.18 22.02
CA PRO A 182 6.74 -14.36 22.89
C PRO A 182 5.97 -13.07 23.28
N GLY A 183 6.46 -11.88 22.93
CA GLY A 183 5.77 -10.60 23.13
C GLY A 183 5.07 -10.05 21.88
N GLU A 184 5.24 -10.68 20.72
CA GLU A 184 4.62 -10.23 19.48
C GLU A 184 3.18 -10.74 19.36
N THR A 185 2.35 -9.94 18.71
CA THR A 185 0.98 -10.30 18.33
C THR A 185 0.91 -10.31 16.81
N ALA A 186 0.16 -11.26 16.25
CA ALA A 186 -0.05 -11.32 14.80
C ALA A 186 -0.67 -10.02 14.30
N THR A 187 -0.01 -9.38 13.34
CA THR A 187 -0.44 -8.13 12.71
C THR A 187 -1.41 -8.38 11.55
N ALA A 188 -1.30 -9.54 10.91
CA ALA A 188 -2.21 -9.99 9.87
C ALA A 188 -2.30 -11.53 9.87
N ALA A 189 -3.46 -12.04 9.47
CA ALA A 189 -3.71 -13.46 9.26
C ALA A 189 -4.70 -13.61 8.10
N SER A 190 -4.38 -14.47 7.14
CA SER A 190 -5.25 -14.70 5.97
C SER A 190 -5.09 -16.12 5.44
N GLY A 191 -6.18 -16.68 4.92
CA GLY A 191 -6.19 -17.94 4.19
C GLY A 191 -6.69 -17.73 2.77
N THR A 192 -6.17 -18.50 1.81
CA THR A 192 -6.66 -18.53 0.43
C THR A 192 -6.85 -19.97 -0.05
N SER A 193 -7.93 -20.21 -0.82
CA SER A 193 -8.22 -21.53 -1.40
C SER A 193 -7.87 -21.55 -2.88
N ASN A 194 -6.63 -21.16 -3.21
CA ASN A 194 -6.15 -21.03 -4.58
C ASN A 194 -5.94 -22.38 -5.29
N THR A 195 -5.49 -22.31 -6.54
CA THR A 195 -5.22 -23.48 -7.39
C THR A 195 -3.92 -23.34 -8.16
N ALA A 196 -3.13 -24.40 -8.22
CA ALA A 196 -1.93 -24.48 -9.05
C ALA A 196 -2.24 -25.11 -10.43
N PRO A 197 -1.60 -24.65 -11.52
CA PRO A 197 -1.64 -25.34 -12.80
C PRO A 197 -0.74 -26.58 -12.78
N LEU A 198 -1.30 -27.74 -13.15
CA LEU A 198 -0.59 -28.98 -13.43
C LEU A 198 -0.89 -29.43 -14.87
N THR A 199 -0.11 -30.40 -15.38
CA THR A 199 -0.28 -30.95 -16.74
C THR A 199 -1.69 -31.43 -17.03
N ASP A 200 -2.38 -32.00 -16.03
CA ASP A 200 -3.73 -32.55 -16.14
C ASP A 200 -4.83 -31.57 -15.66
N GLY A 201 -4.48 -30.29 -15.53
CA GLY A 201 -5.38 -29.20 -15.16
C GLY A 201 -5.03 -28.55 -13.83
N LYS A 202 -5.99 -27.80 -13.25
CA LYS A 202 -5.79 -27.10 -11.98
C LYS A 202 -5.99 -28.04 -10.79
N VAL A 203 -5.08 -28.00 -9.83
CA VAL A 203 -5.17 -28.71 -8.55
C VAL A 203 -5.34 -27.72 -7.40
N ALA A 204 -5.93 -28.16 -6.30
CA ALA A 204 -6.07 -27.33 -5.11
C ALA A 204 -4.68 -26.98 -4.55
N GLN A 205 -4.50 -25.72 -4.19
CA GLN A 205 -3.31 -25.20 -3.53
C GLN A 205 -3.76 -24.18 -2.47
N PRO A 206 -4.31 -24.66 -1.35
CA PRO A 206 -4.65 -23.79 -0.23
C PRO A 206 -3.38 -23.27 0.45
N GLU A 207 -3.46 -22.05 0.95
CA GLU A 207 -2.36 -21.32 1.58
C GLU A 207 -2.92 -20.52 2.75
N ALA A 208 -2.11 -20.34 3.79
CA ALA A 208 -2.41 -19.46 4.90
C ALA A 208 -1.16 -18.75 5.40
N GLU A 209 -1.27 -17.45 5.60
CA GLU A 209 -0.20 -16.59 6.07
C GLU A 209 -0.57 -15.99 7.42
N VAL A 210 0.37 -16.00 8.37
CA VAL A 210 0.31 -15.23 9.61
C VAL A 210 1.57 -14.38 9.71
N SER A 211 1.38 -13.06 9.76
CA SER A 211 2.44 -12.08 9.81
C SER A 211 2.58 -11.49 11.22
N PHE A 212 3.82 -11.41 11.69
CA PHE A 212 4.25 -10.69 12.89
C PHE A 212 5.23 -9.58 12.48
N ASP A 213 5.62 -8.73 13.45
CA ASP A 213 6.58 -7.66 13.19
C ASP A 213 7.96 -8.19 12.76
N THR A 214 8.38 -9.32 13.33
CA THR A 214 9.67 -9.95 13.05
C THR A 214 9.60 -10.97 11.93
N TYR A 215 8.65 -11.91 12.00
CA TYR A 215 8.55 -13.04 11.08
C TYR A 215 7.19 -13.09 10.39
N THR A 216 7.19 -13.61 9.17
CA THR A 216 5.98 -14.09 8.51
C THR A 216 6.08 -15.61 8.39
N VAL A 217 4.97 -16.29 8.70
CA VAL A 217 4.84 -17.73 8.55
C VAL A 217 3.77 -18.01 7.51
N ASP A 218 4.15 -18.80 6.50
CA ASP A 218 3.25 -19.37 5.51
C ASP A 218 3.06 -20.87 5.78
N LEU A 219 1.84 -21.34 5.55
CA LEU A 219 1.45 -22.73 5.51
C LEU A 219 0.67 -23.01 4.24
N SER A 220 1.22 -23.84 3.36
CA SER A 220 0.52 -24.31 2.17
C SER A 220 0.37 -25.82 2.14
N ALA A 221 -0.61 -26.32 1.38
CA ALA A 221 -0.75 -27.75 1.11
C ALA A 221 -0.67 -28.02 -0.39
N THR A 222 0.17 -28.99 -0.76
CA THR A 222 0.33 -29.43 -2.15
C THR A 222 -0.16 -30.86 -2.30
N TYR A 223 -1.13 -31.08 -3.18
CA TYR A 223 -1.72 -32.39 -3.47
C TYR A 223 -1.22 -32.94 -4.81
N ASN A 224 0.07 -33.25 -4.86
CA ASN A 224 0.68 -33.97 -5.97
C ASN A 224 0.95 -35.44 -5.57
N GLU A 225 1.40 -36.27 -6.51
CA GLU A 225 1.79 -37.66 -6.25
C GLU A 225 3.29 -37.77 -5.91
N LEU A 226 3.92 -36.68 -5.49
CA LEU A 226 5.35 -36.61 -5.22
C LEU A 226 5.62 -36.88 -3.74
N SER A 227 6.26 -38.01 -3.44
CA SER A 227 6.75 -38.33 -2.09
C SER A 227 7.88 -37.39 -1.66
N ILE A 228 8.10 -37.22 -0.36
CA ILE A 228 9.22 -36.42 0.18
C ILE A 228 10.56 -36.97 -0.30
N ALA A 229 10.71 -38.29 -0.41
CA ALA A 229 11.92 -38.91 -0.94
C ALA A 229 12.19 -38.53 -2.41
N GLN A 230 11.14 -38.49 -3.25
CA GLN A 230 11.27 -38.02 -4.62
C GLN A 230 11.55 -36.51 -4.68
N TYR A 231 10.92 -35.71 -3.80
CA TYR A 231 11.16 -34.28 -3.73
C TYR A 231 12.61 -33.95 -3.35
N VAL A 232 13.18 -34.64 -2.36
CA VAL A 232 14.61 -34.57 -1.99
C VAL A 232 15.52 -34.88 -3.17
N LYS A 233 15.17 -35.89 -3.99
CA LYS A 233 15.94 -36.24 -5.18
C LYS A 233 15.90 -35.12 -6.22
N LEU A 234 14.74 -34.49 -6.43
CA LEU A 234 14.60 -33.36 -7.34
C LEU A 234 15.43 -32.16 -6.87
N MET A 235 15.33 -31.78 -5.59
CA MET A 235 16.13 -30.69 -5.01
C MET A 235 17.64 -30.91 -5.19
N ARG A 236 18.14 -32.10 -4.87
CA ARG A 236 19.55 -32.45 -5.07
C ARG A 236 19.98 -32.41 -6.53
N THR A 237 19.10 -32.81 -7.45
CA THR A 237 19.37 -32.72 -8.89
C THR A 237 19.40 -31.28 -9.37
N GLY A 238 18.56 -30.41 -8.80
CA GLY A 238 18.51 -28.97 -9.05
C GLY A 238 19.67 -28.18 -8.45
N GLY A 239 20.56 -28.82 -7.68
CA GLY A 239 21.72 -28.18 -7.07
C GLY A 239 21.42 -27.54 -5.71
N GLU A 240 20.26 -27.82 -5.11
CA GLU A 240 19.91 -27.36 -3.77
C GLU A 240 20.87 -27.94 -2.73
N ARG A 241 21.45 -27.09 -1.88
CA ARG A 241 22.54 -27.48 -0.98
C ARG A 241 22.08 -27.71 0.45
N ASP A 242 21.07 -26.98 0.90
CA ASP A 242 20.62 -26.98 2.30
C ASP A 242 19.44 -27.94 2.54
N VAL A 243 19.53 -29.13 1.94
CA VAL A 243 18.51 -30.18 2.04
C VAL A 243 18.76 -31.08 3.25
N ALA A 244 17.92 -30.97 4.29
CA ALA A 244 18.03 -31.79 5.49
C ALA A 244 16.74 -32.58 5.78
N THR A 245 16.80 -33.91 5.69
CA THR A 245 15.65 -34.79 5.97
C THR A 245 15.41 -34.97 7.46
N ARG A 246 14.15 -34.97 7.87
CA ARG A 246 13.66 -35.14 9.24
C ARG A 246 12.37 -35.97 9.26
N THR A 247 11.85 -36.16 10.46
CA THR A 247 10.55 -36.80 10.69
C THR A 247 9.76 -35.92 11.64
N VAL A 248 8.49 -35.66 11.32
CA VAL A 248 7.57 -34.86 12.14
C VAL A 248 6.31 -35.68 12.35
N LEU A 249 5.98 -36.01 13.60
CA LEU A 249 4.82 -36.84 13.95
C LEU A 249 4.76 -38.18 13.15
N GLY A 250 5.92 -38.80 12.90
CA GLY A 250 6.03 -40.04 12.12
C GLY A 250 5.91 -39.86 10.60
N ARG A 251 5.78 -38.62 10.11
CA ARG A 251 5.71 -38.28 8.68
C ARG A 251 7.11 -37.92 8.17
N PRO A 252 7.52 -38.40 6.99
CA PRO A 252 8.73 -37.90 6.34
C PRO A 252 8.68 -36.39 6.15
N ALA A 253 9.80 -35.72 6.37
CA ALA A 253 9.92 -34.28 6.21
C ALA A 253 11.30 -33.89 5.66
N VAL A 254 11.39 -32.71 5.08
CA VAL A 254 12.64 -32.14 4.56
C VAL A 254 12.67 -30.64 4.77
N PHE A 255 13.83 -30.14 5.19
CA PHE A 255 14.14 -28.73 5.18
C PHE A 255 14.80 -28.31 3.87
N SER A 256 14.44 -27.13 3.40
CA SER A 256 15.10 -26.40 2.31
C SER A 256 15.18 -24.91 2.64
N SER A 257 16.00 -24.18 1.90
CA SER A 257 16.16 -22.74 2.04
C SER A 257 16.26 -22.07 0.69
N ASP A 258 15.35 -21.15 0.42
CA ASP A 258 15.28 -20.43 -0.84
C ASP A 258 15.12 -18.93 -0.60
N HIS A 259 15.56 -18.12 -1.54
CA HIS A 259 15.39 -16.68 -1.44
C HIS A 259 13.99 -16.26 -1.86
N THR A 260 13.34 -15.43 -1.05
CA THR A 260 12.10 -14.74 -1.43
C THR A 260 12.32 -13.85 -2.66
N MET A 261 11.24 -13.49 -3.36
CA MET A 261 11.31 -12.54 -4.48
C MET A 261 10.93 -11.14 -4.01
N LYS A 262 11.75 -10.14 -4.35
CA LYS A 262 11.46 -8.73 -4.04
C LYS A 262 11.01 -8.00 -5.31
N PHE A 263 9.76 -7.56 -5.29
CA PHE A 263 9.19 -6.75 -6.37
C PHE A 263 9.33 -5.26 -6.05
N LYS A 264 9.84 -4.48 -7.00
CA LYS A 264 9.80 -3.01 -6.96
C LYS A 264 8.72 -2.52 -7.90
N ILE A 265 7.67 -1.92 -7.33
CA ILE A 265 6.60 -1.27 -8.10
C ILE A 265 6.88 0.24 -8.07
N ASP A 266 7.49 0.75 -9.14
CA ASP A 266 7.66 2.18 -9.33
C ASP A 266 6.34 2.80 -9.81
N LEU A 267 5.61 3.46 -8.91
CA LEU A 267 4.38 4.21 -9.24
C LEU A 267 4.68 5.59 -9.87
N GLY A 268 5.91 5.81 -10.35
CA GLY A 268 6.35 7.01 -11.06
C GLY A 268 5.93 6.94 -12.52
N GLY A 269 4.91 7.72 -12.89
CA GLY A 269 4.20 7.59 -14.16
C GLY A 269 5.06 7.56 -15.43
N GLY A 270 4.76 6.57 -16.28
CA GLY A 270 5.28 6.45 -17.64
C GLY A 270 5.62 5.01 -18.02
N GLY A 271 4.61 4.15 -18.17
CA GLY A 271 4.76 2.77 -18.66
C GLY A 271 4.88 1.73 -17.53
N SER A 272 3.88 0.85 -17.42
CA SER A 272 3.92 -0.32 -16.55
C SER A 272 5.00 -1.30 -17.04
N SER A 273 6.23 -1.12 -16.58
CA SER A 273 7.18 -2.21 -16.44
C SER A 273 7.53 -2.29 -14.96
N GLY A 274 7.01 -3.31 -14.26
CA GLY A 274 7.51 -3.63 -12.93
C GLY A 274 9.03 -3.76 -12.99
N GLY A 275 9.72 -3.18 -12.01
CA GLY A 275 11.18 -3.24 -11.96
C GLY A 275 11.68 -4.69 -11.93
N PRO A 276 12.97 -4.93 -12.24
CA PRO A 276 13.55 -6.27 -12.18
C PRO A 276 13.28 -6.91 -10.82
N VAL A 277 12.91 -8.20 -10.83
CA VAL A 277 12.73 -8.99 -9.61
C VAL A 277 14.10 -9.12 -8.94
N GLU A 278 14.24 -8.50 -7.78
CA GLU A 278 15.44 -8.62 -6.96
C GLU A 278 15.34 -9.88 -6.10
N GLN A 279 16.50 -10.47 -5.80
CA GLN A 279 16.58 -11.54 -4.81
C GLN A 279 16.29 -10.95 -3.43
N GLY A 280 15.26 -11.46 -2.78
CA GLY A 280 14.83 -11.09 -1.43
C GLY A 280 15.58 -11.86 -0.34
N PRO A 281 15.24 -11.62 0.94
CA PRO A 281 15.78 -12.35 2.06
C PRO A 281 15.53 -13.87 1.96
N LEU A 282 16.39 -14.64 2.62
CA LEU A 282 16.25 -16.10 2.70
C LEU A 282 14.99 -16.48 3.48
N ALA A 283 14.28 -17.49 2.99
CA ALA A 283 13.20 -18.18 3.68
C ALA A 283 13.69 -19.57 4.10
N ARG A 284 13.16 -20.07 5.21
CA ARG A 284 13.37 -21.44 5.67
C ARG A 284 12.07 -22.20 5.51
N THR A 285 12.11 -23.33 4.81
CA THR A 285 10.92 -24.15 4.54
C THR A 285 11.09 -25.54 5.13
N LEU A 286 10.03 -26.04 5.78
CA LEU A 286 9.88 -27.42 6.22
C LEU A 286 8.71 -28.05 5.47
N SER A 287 8.99 -28.96 4.54
CA SER A 287 7.99 -29.72 3.81
C SER A 287 7.75 -31.06 4.52
N VAL A 288 6.52 -31.35 4.92
CA VAL A 288 6.11 -32.54 5.68
C VAL A 288 5.05 -33.32 4.90
N ALA A 289 5.23 -34.63 4.76
CA ALA A 289 4.28 -35.47 4.02
C ALA A 289 2.84 -35.37 4.56
N LEU A 290 1.85 -35.43 3.65
CA LEU A 290 0.41 -35.43 4.00
C LEU A 290 -0.02 -36.64 4.84
N GLY A 291 0.77 -37.72 4.84
CA GLY A 291 0.53 -38.93 5.62
C GLY A 291 1.84 -39.59 6.04
N THR A 292 1.77 -40.51 7.01
CA THR A 292 2.93 -41.27 7.50
C THR A 292 3.47 -42.27 6.48
N ASP A 293 2.65 -42.65 5.51
CA ASP A 293 2.99 -43.55 4.41
C ASP A 293 3.62 -42.84 3.20
N ASP A 294 3.68 -41.50 3.21
CA ASP A 294 4.29 -40.67 2.16
C ASP A 294 3.81 -41.05 0.74
N ARG A 295 2.49 -41.23 0.59
CA ARG A 295 1.83 -41.54 -0.69
C ARG A 295 1.84 -40.40 -1.71
N GLY A 296 2.51 -39.28 -1.39
CA GLY A 296 2.56 -38.09 -2.22
C GLY A 296 1.86 -36.90 -1.59
N GLY A 297 2.33 -35.72 -1.96
CA GLY A 297 1.85 -34.45 -1.44
C GLY A 297 2.43 -34.13 -0.07
N TYR A 298 2.42 -32.85 0.27
CA TYR A 298 3.04 -32.35 1.49
C TYR A 298 2.38 -31.04 1.96
N TYR A 299 2.52 -30.75 3.25
CA TYR A 299 2.37 -29.42 3.83
C TYR A 299 3.73 -28.72 3.83
N GLU A 300 3.80 -27.46 3.42
CA GLU A 300 5.01 -26.65 3.54
C GLU A 300 4.80 -25.56 4.58
N PHE A 301 5.68 -25.53 5.57
CA PHE A 301 5.78 -24.44 6.54
C PHE A 301 6.97 -23.58 6.15
N THR A 302 6.72 -22.35 5.73
CA THR A 302 7.78 -21.43 5.30
C THR A 302 7.84 -20.24 6.25
N VAL A 303 9.04 -19.90 6.73
CA VAL A 303 9.26 -18.74 7.60
C VAL A 303 10.31 -17.83 6.97
N TRP A 304 10.01 -16.53 6.93
CA TRP A 304 10.96 -15.51 6.52
C TRP A 304 10.83 -14.25 7.37
N SER A 305 11.80 -13.35 7.26
CA SER A 305 11.75 -12.02 7.84
C SER A 305 12.24 -10.99 6.84
N ARG A 306 11.85 -9.72 7.05
CA ARG A 306 12.37 -8.61 6.25
C ARG A 306 13.88 -8.38 6.42
N SER A 307 14.43 -8.77 7.56
CA SER A 307 15.87 -8.65 7.84
C SER A 307 16.69 -9.82 7.30
N GLY A 308 16.04 -10.93 6.90
CA GLY A 308 16.71 -12.19 6.53
C GLY A 308 17.16 -13.03 7.73
N ALA A 309 16.83 -12.61 8.96
CA ALA A 309 16.95 -13.48 10.14
C ALA A 309 15.94 -14.63 10.03
N LEU A 310 16.35 -15.82 10.49
CA LEU A 310 15.52 -17.02 10.48
C LEU A 310 15.44 -17.59 11.91
N PRO A 311 14.30 -18.17 12.31
CA PRO A 311 14.23 -18.95 13.54
C PRO A 311 15.03 -20.26 13.40
N ASP A 312 15.27 -20.93 14.52
CA ASP A 312 15.89 -22.26 14.53
C ASP A 312 14.96 -23.30 13.87
N ASP A 313 15.54 -24.33 13.22
CA ASP A 313 14.79 -25.43 12.61
C ASP A 313 13.82 -26.11 13.61
N SER A 314 14.17 -26.17 14.89
CA SER A 314 13.29 -26.68 15.94
C SER A 314 12.01 -25.86 16.13
N ALA A 315 12.01 -24.57 15.78
CA ALA A 315 10.81 -23.74 15.77
C ALA A 315 9.83 -24.23 14.70
N LEU A 316 10.30 -24.48 13.47
CA LEU A 316 9.45 -25.01 12.39
C LEU A 316 8.92 -26.40 12.72
N ILE A 317 9.74 -27.28 13.30
CA ILE A 317 9.28 -28.60 13.78
C ILE A 317 8.20 -28.42 14.84
N SER A 318 8.43 -27.56 15.84
CA SER A 318 7.46 -27.33 16.93
C SER A 318 6.15 -26.73 16.42
N ILE A 319 6.21 -25.84 15.42
CA ILE A 319 5.03 -25.31 14.73
C ILE A 319 4.29 -26.44 14.03
N ALA A 320 4.97 -27.23 13.20
CA ALA A 320 4.37 -28.34 12.48
C ALA A 320 3.72 -29.36 13.42
N GLU A 321 4.38 -29.72 14.53
CA GLU A 321 3.84 -30.65 15.53
C GLU A 321 2.56 -30.12 16.22
N LYS A 322 2.39 -28.80 16.33
CA LYS A 322 1.22 -28.17 16.94
C LYS A 322 0.10 -27.89 15.94
N VAL A 323 0.45 -27.59 14.70
CA VAL A 323 -0.49 -27.18 13.65
C VAL A 323 -1.06 -28.40 12.92
N LEU A 324 -0.24 -29.38 12.54
CA LEU A 324 -0.69 -30.54 11.76
C LEU A 324 -1.85 -31.31 12.42
N PRO A 325 -1.86 -31.56 13.75
CA PRO A 325 -2.98 -32.26 14.39
C PRO A 325 -4.30 -31.47 14.43
N THR A 326 -4.24 -30.15 14.20
CA THR A 326 -5.44 -29.28 14.19
C THR A 326 -6.04 -29.09 12.80
N ILE A 327 -5.30 -29.47 11.76
CA ILE A 327 -5.81 -29.43 10.38
C ILE A 327 -6.89 -30.53 10.25
N PRO A 328 -8.10 -30.22 9.76
CA PRO A 328 -9.15 -31.21 9.62
C PRO A 328 -8.73 -32.37 8.71
N GLU A 329 -8.63 -33.58 9.27
CA GLU A 329 -8.41 -34.78 8.47
C GLU A 329 -9.71 -35.13 7.73
N ARG A 330 -9.74 -34.92 6.41
CA ARG A 330 -10.83 -35.40 5.57
C ARG A 330 -10.62 -36.87 5.24
N HIS A 331 -10.96 -37.72 6.21
CA HIS A 331 -10.99 -39.18 6.03
C HIS A 331 -12.05 -39.58 5.00
N SER A 332 -11.72 -40.61 4.22
CA SER A 332 -12.66 -41.35 3.37
C SER A 332 -13.44 -42.39 4.17
#